data_AF-A0A060Z516-F1
#
_entry.id   AF-A0A060Z516-F1
#
_cell.length_a   1.000
_cell.length_b   1.000
_cell.length_c   1.000
_cell.angle_alpha   90.00
_cell.angle_beta   90.00
_cell.angle_gamma   90.00
#
_symmetry.space_group_name_H-M   'P 1'
#
loop_
_entity.id
_entity.type
_entity.pdbx_description
1 polymer ?
#
loop_
_entity_poly.entity_id
_entity_poly.type
_entity_poly.pdbx_seq_one_letter_code
_entity_poly.pdbx_strand_id
1 'polypeptide(L)'
;MHFVVLTGLILKKLLHTGNSLKIRREGVRLFLLWMQALQGNALREQLWIFACLIPGFPSPQSELGPRTLDNLVNPPLSLQETQVTPEEISPLVPPQAGDKAQEDLTGYFLEALLKYMVNQAKSLEWKCKDNHEKGFAFLFGNFKKYYLPHIFPNFSKETSLYHPILEVPSMRPKPYYSVVKKDPETNEAVYCTKESLLNARVIFIRWLVSFWLEPRSNTGTHIPGVDGERESVPKNIQVITV
;
A
#
# COMPACT_ATOMS: atom_id res chain seq x y z
N MET A 1 17.56 -1.59 -21.74
CA MET A 1 17.58 -0.23 -21.15
C MET A 1 16.43 0.64 -21.67
N HIS A 2 16.24 0.80 -22.98
CA HIS A 2 15.15 1.61 -23.56
C HIS A 2 13.73 1.24 -23.10
N PHE A 3 13.41 -0.05 -22.98
CA PHE A 3 12.08 -0.49 -22.53
C PHE A 3 11.77 -0.04 -21.09
N VAL A 4 12.74 -0.17 -20.17
CA VAL A 4 12.60 0.24 -18.76
C VAL A 4 12.37 1.74 -18.64
N VAL A 5 13.04 2.54 -19.48
CA VAL A 5 12.88 4.00 -19.50
C VAL A 5 11.50 4.40 -20.02
N LEU A 6 11.04 3.79 -21.11
CA LEU A 6 9.72 4.09 -21.69
C LEU A 6 8.57 3.69 -20.73
N THR A 7 8.65 2.49 -20.14
CA THR A 7 7.67 2.04 -19.14
C THR A 7 7.68 2.97 -17.92
N GLY A 8 8.86 3.39 -17.45
CA GLY A 8 8.99 4.36 -16.37
C GLY A 8 8.31 5.70 -16.66
N LEU A 9 8.47 6.24 -17.87
CA LEU A 9 7.85 7.50 -18.28
C LEU A 9 6.31 7.41 -18.27
N ILE A 10 5.74 6.38 -18.90
CA ILE A 10 4.28 6.21 -19.00
C ILE A 10 3.67 6.05 -17.60
N LEU A 11 4.32 5.28 -16.73
CA LEU A 11 3.86 5.09 -15.35
C LEU A 11 3.91 6.39 -14.54
N LYS A 12 4.97 7.21 -14.71
CA LYS A 12 5.03 8.54 -14.11
C LYS A 12 3.90 9.44 -14.60
N LYS A 13 3.59 9.43 -15.90
CA LYS A 13 2.42 10.16 -16.48
C LYS A 13 1.10 9.73 -15.84
N LEU A 14 0.89 8.44 -15.60
CA LEU A 14 -0.31 7.93 -14.93
C LEU A 14 -0.37 8.29 -13.44
N LEU A 15 0.77 8.31 -12.75
CA LEU A 15 0.87 8.59 -11.31
C LEU A 15 0.79 10.08 -10.96
N HIS A 16 0.94 10.97 -11.95
CA HIS A 16 0.92 12.42 -11.77
C HIS A 16 -0.24 12.89 -10.88
N THR A 17 0.05 13.74 -9.89
CA THR A 17 -0.88 14.12 -8.82
C THR A 17 -2.12 14.86 -9.30
N GLY A 18 -1.99 15.63 -10.38
CA GLY A 18 -3.10 16.32 -11.06
C GLY A 18 -4.02 15.45 -11.91
N ASN A 19 -3.77 14.13 -12.03
CA ASN A 19 -4.73 13.23 -12.68
C ASN A 19 -5.95 12.97 -11.80
N SER A 20 -7.07 12.59 -12.41
CA SER A 20 -8.24 12.08 -11.70
C SER A 20 -7.86 10.87 -10.84
N LEU A 21 -8.54 10.70 -9.71
CA LEU A 21 -8.24 9.61 -8.76
C LEU A 21 -8.36 8.23 -9.40
N LYS A 22 -9.29 8.07 -10.37
CA LYS A 22 -9.46 6.82 -11.13
C LYS A 22 -8.21 6.49 -11.95
N ILE A 23 -7.69 7.46 -12.70
CA ILE A 23 -6.47 7.29 -13.51
C ILE A 23 -5.26 7.03 -12.60
N ARG A 24 -5.10 7.80 -11.52
CA ARG A 24 -4.00 7.59 -10.58
C ARG A 24 -4.05 6.21 -9.93
N ARG A 25 -5.23 5.74 -9.52
CA ARG A 25 -5.41 4.41 -8.92
C ARG A 25 -5.06 3.30 -9.90
N GLU A 26 -5.35 3.49 -11.18
CA GLU A 26 -4.93 2.56 -12.22
C GLU A 26 -3.41 2.63 -12.48
N GLY A 27 -2.85 3.84 -12.45
CA GLY A 27 -1.39 4.06 -12.45
C GLY A 27 -0.70 3.30 -11.32
N VAL A 28 -1.26 3.32 -10.09
CA VAL A 28 -0.76 2.52 -8.96
C VAL A 28 -0.81 1.03 -9.27
N ARG A 29 -1.92 0.53 -9.84
CA ARG A 29 -2.06 -0.89 -10.21
C ARG A 29 -0.95 -1.33 -11.17
N LEU A 30 -0.76 -0.57 -12.26
CA LEU A 30 0.24 -0.86 -13.29
C LEU A 30 1.67 -0.69 -12.77
N PHE A 31 1.90 0.29 -11.90
CA PHE A 31 3.20 0.51 -11.26
C PHE A 31 3.58 -0.67 -10.35
N LEU A 32 2.63 -1.20 -9.57
CA LEU A 32 2.89 -2.37 -8.72
C LEU A 32 3.19 -3.62 -9.56
N LEU A 33 2.49 -3.81 -10.68
CA LEU A 33 2.79 -4.88 -11.64
C LEU A 33 4.21 -4.77 -12.19
N TRP A 34 4.64 -3.55 -12.53
CA TRP A 34 6.00 -3.28 -12.98
C TRP A 34 7.05 -3.54 -11.89
N MET A 35 6.78 -3.11 -10.65
CA MET A 35 7.64 -3.39 -9.50
C MET A 35 7.75 -4.89 -9.21
N GLN A 36 6.68 -5.67 -9.39
CA GLN A 36 6.71 -7.13 -9.28
C GLN A 36 7.55 -7.78 -10.38
N ALA A 37 7.56 -7.21 -11.59
CA ALA A 37 8.41 -7.67 -12.68
C ALA A 37 9.90 -7.35 -12.42
N LEU A 38 10.19 -6.18 -11.86
CA LEU A 38 11.56 -5.74 -11.55
C LEU A 38 12.17 -6.50 -10.37
N GLN A 39 11.40 -6.71 -9.29
CA GLN A 39 11.87 -7.33 -8.04
C GLN A 39 13.19 -6.69 -7.54
N GLY A 40 14.20 -7.50 -7.25
CA GLY A 40 15.52 -7.05 -6.82
C GLY A 40 16.26 -6.15 -7.84
N ASN A 41 15.78 -6.03 -9.07
CA ASN A 41 16.35 -5.14 -10.08
C ASN A 41 15.73 -3.72 -10.06
N ALA A 42 14.80 -3.44 -9.15
CA ALA A 42 14.23 -2.10 -9.02
C ALA A 42 15.31 -1.09 -8.56
N LEU A 43 15.41 0.04 -9.26
CA LEU A 43 16.33 1.11 -8.89
C LEU A 43 15.73 1.96 -7.78
N ARG A 44 16.61 2.76 -7.14
CA ARG A 44 16.25 3.66 -6.04
C ARG A 44 15.07 4.57 -6.37
N GLU A 45 15.00 5.06 -7.60
CA GLU A 45 13.90 5.92 -8.05
C GLU A 45 12.55 5.20 -7.98
N GLN A 46 12.46 3.95 -8.44
CA GLN A 46 11.21 3.19 -8.35
C GLN A 46 10.83 2.89 -6.89
N LEU A 47 11.82 2.62 -6.03
CA LEU A 47 11.57 2.46 -4.59
C LEU A 47 11.05 3.75 -3.94
N TRP A 48 11.56 4.91 -4.36
CA TRP A 48 11.07 6.21 -3.89
C TRP A 48 9.67 6.53 -4.41
N ILE A 49 9.38 6.24 -5.69
CA ILE A 49 8.01 6.36 -6.23
C ILE A 49 7.07 5.45 -5.43
N PHE A 50 7.47 4.20 -5.16
CA PHE A 50 6.70 3.27 -4.33
C PHE A 50 6.38 3.88 -2.98
N ALA A 51 7.35 4.46 -2.27
CA ALA A 51 7.14 5.09 -0.97
C ALA A 51 6.14 6.27 -1.01
N CYS A 52 6.03 6.94 -2.15
CA CYS A 52 5.18 8.13 -2.33
C CYS A 52 3.80 7.84 -2.95
N LEU A 53 3.42 6.58 -3.19
CA LEU A 53 2.14 6.25 -3.83
C LEU A 53 0.90 6.62 -2.99
N ILE A 54 1.03 6.57 -1.66
CA ILE A 54 -0.06 6.88 -0.73
C ILE A 54 0.15 8.29 -0.15
N PRO A 55 -0.75 9.25 -0.44
CA PRO A 55 -0.68 10.59 0.15
C PRO A 55 -0.76 10.54 1.69
N GLY A 56 -0.12 11.50 2.36
CA GLY A 56 -0.14 11.63 3.82
C GLY A 56 0.96 10.88 4.55
N PHE A 57 1.69 9.98 3.88
CA PHE A 57 2.91 9.37 4.42
C PHE A 57 4.14 10.28 4.16
N PRO A 58 5.16 10.25 5.04
CA PRO A 58 6.34 11.07 4.88
C PRO A 58 7.16 10.64 3.65
N SER A 59 7.64 11.63 2.89
CA SER A 59 8.46 11.38 1.71
C SER A 59 9.88 10.91 2.09
N PRO A 60 10.50 10.02 1.28
CA PRO A 60 11.89 9.63 1.46
C PRO A 60 12.82 10.85 1.44
N GLN A 61 13.86 10.82 2.28
CA GLN A 61 14.87 11.86 2.34
C GLN A 61 16.02 11.56 1.39
N SER A 62 16.51 12.60 0.70
CA SER A 62 17.74 12.59 -0.09
C SER A 62 18.66 13.71 0.37
N GLU A 63 19.91 13.73 -0.12
CA GLU A 63 20.86 14.83 0.14
C GLU A 63 20.31 16.21 -0.28
N LEU A 64 19.43 16.24 -1.28
CA LEU A 64 18.78 17.44 -1.80
C LEU A 64 17.41 17.72 -1.14
N GLY A 65 17.10 17.03 -0.05
CA GLY A 65 15.84 17.15 0.69
C GLY A 65 14.79 16.08 0.34
N PRO A 66 13.52 16.30 0.75
CA PRO A 66 12.43 15.33 0.58
C PRO A 66 12.10 15.05 -0.89
N ARG A 67 11.95 13.76 -1.24
CA ARG A 67 11.58 13.30 -2.58
C ARG A 67 10.09 13.00 -2.64
N THR A 68 9.28 14.04 -2.83
CA THR A 68 7.82 13.92 -3.05
C THR A 68 7.51 13.22 -4.37
N LEU A 69 6.27 12.74 -4.54
CA LEU A 69 5.85 12.14 -5.80
C LEU A 69 6.00 13.12 -6.97
N ASP A 70 5.63 14.39 -6.78
CA ASP A 70 5.75 15.43 -7.79
C ASP A 70 7.20 15.61 -8.25
N ASN A 71 8.16 15.69 -7.32
CA ASN A 71 9.58 15.83 -7.63
C ASN A 71 10.21 14.57 -8.29
N LEU A 72 9.55 13.42 -8.17
CA LEU A 72 9.98 12.15 -8.80
C LEU A 72 9.38 11.98 -10.20
N VAL A 73 8.15 12.46 -10.39
CA VAL A 73 7.48 12.52 -11.69
C VAL A 73 8.12 13.60 -12.56
N ASN A 74 8.26 14.81 -12.02
CA ASN A 74 8.92 15.96 -12.63
C ASN A 74 10.13 16.38 -11.79
N PRO A 75 11.33 15.83 -12.04
CA PRO A 75 12.53 16.30 -11.36
C PRO A 75 12.78 17.77 -11.68
N PRO A 76 13.12 18.61 -10.67
CA PRO A 76 13.41 20.02 -10.92
C PRO A 76 14.56 20.13 -11.92
N LEU A 77 14.31 20.83 -13.04
CA LEU A 77 15.29 21.03 -14.10
C LEU A 77 16.38 21.97 -13.59
N SER A 78 17.63 21.51 -13.57
CA SER A 78 18.79 22.39 -13.50
C SER A 78 18.94 23.05 -14.86
N LEU A 79 18.53 24.31 -14.98
CA LEU A 79 18.66 25.10 -16.21
C LEU A 79 20.15 25.28 -16.57
N GLN A 80 20.66 24.46 -17.49
CA GLN A 80 21.81 24.81 -18.30
C GLN A 80 21.29 24.98 -19.74
N GLU A 81 21.37 26.20 -20.26
CA GLU A 81 20.67 26.73 -21.45
C GLU A 81 21.04 26.09 -22.81
N THR A 82 21.56 24.86 -22.86
CA THR A 82 22.06 24.30 -24.15
C THR A 82 21.83 22.80 -24.35
N GLN A 83 20.90 22.17 -23.63
CA GLN A 83 20.56 20.77 -23.87
C GLN A 83 19.06 20.59 -24.12
N VAL A 84 18.71 19.62 -24.98
CA VAL A 84 17.34 19.14 -25.18
C VAL A 84 16.75 18.83 -23.81
N THR A 85 15.81 19.67 -23.37
CA THR A 85 15.13 19.47 -22.08
C THR A 85 14.09 18.37 -22.23
N PRO A 86 14.06 17.37 -21.32
CA PRO A 86 12.98 16.40 -21.29
C PRO A 86 11.63 17.13 -21.17
N GLU A 87 10.65 16.73 -21.98
CA GLU A 87 9.28 17.26 -21.89
C GLU A 87 8.72 17.01 -20.48
N GLU A 88 8.19 18.06 -19.83
CA GLU A 88 7.59 17.95 -18.51
C GLU A 88 6.34 17.05 -18.55
N ILE A 89 6.19 16.20 -17.54
CA ILE A 89 5.03 15.31 -17.43
C ILE A 89 3.84 16.14 -16.94
N SER A 90 2.85 16.31 -17.81
CA SER A 90 1.55 16.92 -17.48
C SER A 90 0.47 15.85 -17.18
N PRO A 91 -0.61 16.22 -16.46
CA PRO A 91 -1.76 15.35 -16.25
C PRO A 91 -2.36 14.87 -17.58
N LEU A 92 -2.70 13.59 -17.66
CA LEU A 92 -3.39 12.99 -18.79
C LEU A 92 -4.88 13.33 -18.78
N VAL A 93 -5.53 13.20 -17.62
CA VAL A 93 -6.95 13.48 -17.45
C VAL A 93 -7.17 14.12 -16.08
N PRO A 94 -7.45 15.44 -16.01
CA PRO A 94 -7.74 16.09 -14.74
C PRO A 94 -9.09 15.64 -14.16
N PRO A 95 -9.34 15.87 -12.86
CA PRO A 95 -10.66 15.63 -12.26
C PRO A 95 -11.76 16.40 -12.99
N GLN A 96 -12.89 15.74 -13.27
CA GLN A 96 -14.06 16.37 -13.89
C GLN A 96 -15.10 16.77 -12.83
N ALA A 97 -15.98 17.74 -13.12
CA ALA A 97 -16.96 18.29 -12.18
C ALA A 97 -17.95 17.26 -11.59
N GLY A 98 -18.10 16.08 -12.20
CA GLY A 98 -18.92 14.96 -11.71
C GLY A 98 -18.16 13.89 -10.93
N ASP A 99 -16.84 14.00 -10.76
CA ASP A 99 -16.09 13.02 -9.96
C ASP A 99 -16.37 13.21 -8.46
N LYS A 100 -16.64 12.08 -7.78
CA LYS A 100 -16.85 12.08 -6.33
C LYS A 100 -15.59 12.58 -5.62
N ALA A 101 -15.74 13.61 -4.79
CA ALA A 101 -14.71 14.00 -3.85
C ALA A 101 -14.42 12.83 -2.90
N GLN A 102 -13.13 12.55 -2.67
CA GLN A 102 -12.69 11.53 -1.74
C GLN A 102 -12.10 12.22 -0.52
N GLU A 103 -12.78 12.10 0.63
CA GLU A 103 -12.39 12.79 1.86
C GLU A 103 -11.11 12.22 2.48
N ASP A 104 -10.95 10.89 2.43
CA ASP A 104 -9.73 10.22 2.86
C ASP A 104 -8.97 9.63 1.67
N LEU A 105 -8.05 10.44 1.14
CA LEU A 105 -7.13 10.03 0.07
C LEU A 105 -6.12 8.98 0.56
N THR A 106 -5.65 9.07 1.80
CA THR A 106 -4.67 8.14 2.37
C THR A 106 -5.27 6.74 2.41
N GLY A 107 -6.47 6.60 2.99
CA GLY A 107 -7.19 5.33 3.02
C GLY A 107 -7.52 4.79 1.63
N TYR A 108 -7.98 5.66 0.72
CA TYR A 108 -8.30 5.30 -0.66
C TYR A 108 -7.13 4.62 -1.40
N PHE A 109 -5.95 5.23 -1.34
CA PHE A 109 -4.76 4.70 -2.01
C PHE A 109 -4.14 3.52 -1.24
N LEU A 110 -4.25 3.50 0.09
CA LEU A 110 -3.79 2.35 0.89
C LEU A 110 -4.59 1.09 0.58
N GLU A 111 -5.92 1.17 0.51
CA GLU A 111 -6.76 0.04 0.12
C GLU A 111 -6.40 -0.46 -1.28
N ALA A 112 -6.21 0.47 -2.23
CA ALA A 112 -5.80 0.13 -3.58
C ALA A 112 -4.45 -0.60 -3.60
N LEU A 113 -3.45 -0.07 -2.89
CA LEU A 113 -2.11 -0.66 -2.83
C LEU A 113 -2.18 -2.07 -2.23
N LEU A 114 -2.81 -2.25 -1.06
CA LEU A 114 -2.97 -3.55 -0.39
C LEU A 114 -3.68 -4.58 -1.28
N LYS A 115 -4.79 -4.18 -1.93
CA LYS A 115 -5.53 -5.01 -2.89
C LYS A 115 -4.64 -5.44 -4.05
N TYR A 116 -3.92 -4.50 -4.66
CA TYR A 116 -3.15 -4.77 -5.87
C TYR A 116 -1.86 -5.53 -5.60
N MET A 117 -1.20 -5.37 -4.44
CA MET A 117 -0.04 -6.20 -4.07
C MET A 117 -0.37 -7.70 -4.13
N VAL A 118 -1.58 -8.08 -3.68
CA VAL A 118 -2.04 -9.48 -3.68
C VAL A 118 -2.60 -9.89 -5.04
N ASN A 119 -3.53 -9.09 -5.59
CA ASN A 119 -4.29 -9.51 -6.77
C ASN A 119 -3.43 -9.51 -8.04
N GLN A 120 -2.54 -8.52 -8.19
CA GLN A 120 -1.69 -8.41 -9.38
C GLN A 120 -0.58 -9.46 -9.42
N ALA A 121 -0.24 -10.09 -8.29
CA ALA A 121 0.69 -11.21 -8.29
C ALA A 121 0.25 -12.28 -9.30
N LYS A 122 -1.07 -12.56 -9.39
CA LYS A 122 -1.64 -13.55 -10.31
C LYS A 122 -1.73 -13.08 -11.77
N SER A 123 -1.52 -11.80 -12.05
CA SER A 123 -1.66 -11.22 -13.38
C SER A 123 -0.39 -11.31 -14.24
N LEU A 124 0.72 -11.78 -13.69
CA LEU A 124 1.97 -12.02 -14.42
C LEU A 124 2.13 -13.51 -14.71
N GLU A 125 2.36 -13.84 -15.97
CA GLU A 125 2.80 -15.17 -16.37
C GLU A 125 4.30 -15.30 -16.16
N TRP A 126 4.67 -16.11 -15.17
CA TRP A 126 6.05 -16.35 -14.82
C TRP A 126 6.56 -17.65 -15.43
N LYS A 127 7.73 -17.59 -16.07
CA LYS A 127 8.45 -18.80 -16.49
C LYS A 127 8.84 -19.68 -15.29
N CYS A 128 9.18 -19.07 -14.16
CA CYS A 128 9.52 -19.75 -12.91
C CYS A 128 8.48 -19.41 -11.83
N LYS A 129 7.84 -20.42 -11.24
CA LYS A 129 6.78 -20.23 -10.23
C LYS A 129 7.27 -19.48 -8.98
N ASP A 130 8.52 -19.67 -8.58
CA ASP A 130 9.12 -18.97 -7.44
C ASP A 130 9.13 -17.44 -7.60
N ASN A 131 9.11 -16.94 -8.84
CA ASN A 131 9.09 -15.50 -9.09
C ASN A 131 7.76 -14.86 -8.68
N HIS A 132 6.68 -15.66 -8.60
CA HIS A 132 5.38 -15.20 -8.11
C HIS A 132 5.46 -14.81 -6.62
N GLU A 133 5.98 -15.72 -5.80
CA GLU A 133 6.15 -15.51 -4.36
C GLU A 133 7.17 -14.42 -4.08
N LYS A 134 8.30 -14.42 -4.82
CA LYS A 134 9.33 -13.38 -4.71
C LYS A 134 8.79 -11.99 -5.06
N GLY A 135 7.93 -11.88 -6.07
CA GLY A 135 7.30 -10.61 -6.45
C GLY A 135 6.40 -10.04 -5.35
N PHE A 136 5.54 -10.88 -4.75
CA PHE A 136 4.74 -10.46 -3.60
C PHE A 136 5.61 -10.12 -2.39
N ALA A 137 6.58 -10.98 -2.04
CA ALA A 137 7.49 -10.76 -0.92
C ALA A 137 8.28 -9.46 -1.08
N PHE A 138 8.69 -9.12 -2.30
CA PHE A 138 9.35 -7.87 -2.63
C PHE A 138 8.45 -6.65 -2.39
N LEU A 139 7.21 -6.65 -2.91
CA LEU A 139 6.27 -5.56 -2.66
C LEU A 139 5.94 -5.41 -1.18
N PHE A 140 5.63 -6.53 -0.52
CA PHE A 140 5.29 -6.53 0.90
C PHE A 140 6.48 -6.12 1.78
N GLY A 141 7.71 -6.50 1.40
CA GLY A 141 8.94 -6.02 2.05
C GLY A 141 9.08 -4.50 1.97
N ASN A 142 8.81 -3.91 0.81
CA ASN A 142 8.79 -2.45 0.64
C ASN A 142 7.64 -1.79 1.42
N PHE A 143 6.46 -2.41 1.46
CA PHE A 143 5.35 -1.93 2.28
C PHE A 143 5.72 -1.87 3.77
N LYS A 144 6.29 -2.96 4.29
CA LYS A 144 6.80 -3.04 5.66
C LYS A 144 7.86 -1.99 5.96
N LYS A 145 8.68 -1.65 4.98
CA LYS A 145 9.75 -0.65 5.12
C LYS A 145 9.22 0.77 5.15
N TYR A 146 8.34 1.13 4.20
CA TYR A 146 7.96 2.52 3.95
C TYR A 146 6.66 2.96 4.61
N TYR A 147 5.73 2.04 4.89
CA TYR A 147 4.41 2.39 5.41
C TYR A 147 4.18 1.89 6.82
N LEU A 148 4.54 0.64 7.11
CA LEU A 148 4.21 0.00 8.37
C LEU A 148 4.73 0.73 9.63
N PRO A 149 5.95 1.34 9.65
CA PRO A 149 6.42 2.08 10.82
C PRO A 149 5.58 3.34 11.11
N HIS A 150 4.94 3.90 10.10
CA HIS A 150 4.07 5.07 10.27
C HIS A 150 2.64 4.66 10.61
N ILE A 151 2.16 3.52 10.07
CA ILE A 151 0.86 2.96 10.45
C ILE A 151 0.92 2.50 11.91
N PHE A 152 1.98 1.81 12.34
CA PHE A 152 2.15 1.30 13.70
C PHE A 152 3.47 1.80 14.33
N PRO A 153 3.54 3.05 14.78
CA PRO A 153 4.78 3.62 15.34
C PRO A 153 5.27 2.93 16.60
N ASN A 154 4.35 2.32 17.36
CA ASN A 154 4.65 1.60 18.60
C ASN A 154 4.87 0.09 18.37
N PHE A 155 5.01 -0.36 17.12
CA PHE A 155 5.22 -1.78 16.83
C PHE A 155 6.61 -2.23 17.30
N SER A 156 6.65 -3.14 18.27
CA SER A 156 7.91 -3.71 18.78
C SER A 156 8.47 -4.73 17.78
N LYS A 157 9.74 -4.55 17.41
CA LYS A 157 10.50 -5.50 16.57
C LYS A 157 11.20 -6.58 17.39
N GLU A 158 11.16 -6.47 18.72
CA GLU A 158 11.90 -7.32 19.66
C GLU A 158 11.08 -8.55 20.10
N THR A 159 9.77 -8.53 19.83
CA THR A 159 8.89 -9.67 20.13
C THR A 159 9.25 -10.87 19.24
N SER A 160 9.88 -11.87 19.83
CA SER A 160 10.19 -13.15 19.20
C SER A 160 9.28 -14.23 19.78
N LEU A 161 8.66 -15.04 18.91
CA LEU A 161 7.88 -16.21 19.35
C LEU A 161 8.75 -17.25 20.06
N TYR A 162 10.05 -17.28 19.75
CA TYR A 162 11.01 -18.23 20.32
C TYR A 162 11.81 -17.64 21.49
N HIS A 163 11.73 -16.32 21.68
CA HIS A 163 12.36 -15.64 22.80
C HIS A 163 11.38 -14.61 23.36
N PRO A 164 10.32 -15.07 24.04
CA PRO A 164 9.27 -14.19 24.51
C PRO A 164 9.83 -13.22 25.55
N ILE A 165 9.47 -11.95 25.42
CA ILE A 165 9.76 -10.95 26.44
C ILE A 165 8.85 -11.27 27.63
N LEU A 166 9.44 -11.78 28.70
CA LEU A 166 8.73 -12.14 29.94
C LEU A 166 8.46 -10.92 30.83
N GLU A 167 9.12 -9.79 30.55
CA GLU A 167 8.87 -8.53 31.23
C GLU A 167 7.45 -8.01 30.92
N VAL A 168 6.80 -7.47 31.96
CA VAL A 168 5.49 -6.86 31.82
C VAL A 168 5.63 -5.61 30.94
N PRO A 169 4.91 -5.50 29.81
CA PRO A 169 4.95 -4.30 28.98
C PRO A 169 4.55 -3.08 29.80
N SER A 170 5.22 -1.95 29.56
CA SER A 170 4.85 -0.68 30.19
C SER A 170 3.40 -0.32 29.88
N MET A 171 2.74 0.35 30.83
CA MET A 171 1.36 0.79 30.64
C MET A 171 1.27 1.66 29.39
N ARG A 172 0.32 1.31 28.51
CA ARG A 172 0.05 2.13 27.31
C ARG A 172 -0.34 3.54 27.76
N PRO A 173 0.24 4.60 27.18
CA PRO A 173 -0.18 5.97 27.45
C PRO A 173 -1.69 6.13 27.22
N LYS A 174 -2.36 6.89 28.09
CA LYS A 174 -3.79 7.18 27.90
C LYS A 174 -3.97 7.99 26.60
N PRO A 175 -4.91 7.60 25.71
CA PRO A 175 -5.18 8.35 24.50
C PRO A 175 -5.63 9.78 24.83
N TYR A 176 -4.98 10.77 24.21
CA TYR A 176 -5.35 12.17 24.35
C TYR A 176 -6.42 12.53 23.31
N TYR A 177 -7.65 12.73 23.76
CA TYR A 177 -8.76 13.17 22.93
C TYR A 177 -8.84 14.70 22.91
N SER A 178 -8.97 15.28 21.72
CA SER A 178 -9.21 16.71 21.53
C SER A 178 -10.45 16.94 20.68
N VAL A 179 -11.15 18.04 20.92
CA VAL A 179 -12.26 18.48 20.07
C VAL A 179 -11.71 18.91 18.72
N VAL A 180 -12.21 18.31 17.63
CA VAL A 180 -11.72 18.59 16.26
C VAL A 180 -12.74 19.37 15.44
N LYS A 181 -14.03 19.06 15.63
CA LYS A 181 -15.14 19.72 14.95
C LYS A 181 -16.33 19.82 15.89
N LYS A 182 -17.20 20.80 15.68
CA LYS A 182 -18.56 20.79 16.23
C LYS A 182 -19.51 20.42 15.10
N ASP A 183 -20.39 19.48 15.37
CA ASP A 183 -21.43 19.10 14.43
C ASP A 183 -22.33 20.31 14.15
N PRO A 184 -22.50 20.72 12.88
CA PRO A 184 -23.23 21.94 12.54
C PRO A 184 -24.75 21.84 12.78
N GLU A 185 -25.32 20.64 12.89
CA GLU A 185 -26.76 20.44 13.12
C GLU A 185 -27.09 20.27 14.60
N THR A 186 -26.23 19.59 15.35
CA THR A 186 -26.47 19.22 16.75
C THR A 186 -25.65 20.05 17.76
N ASN A 187 -24.67 20.83 17.27
CA ASN A 187 -23.70 21.59 18.08
C ASN A 187 -22.87 20.72 19.05
N GLU A 188 -22.88 19.39 18.84
CA GLU A 188 -22.11 18.45 19.64
C GLU A 188 -20.63 18.48 19.27
N ALA A 189 -19.76 18.40 20.28
CA ALA A 189 -18.32 18.37 20.09
C ALA A 189 -17.88 16.97 19.64
N VAL A 190 -17.28 16.88 18.45
CA VAL A 190 -16.66 15.65 17.95
C VAL A 190 -15.22 15.57 18.47
N TYR A 191 -14.96 14.59 19.31
CA TYR A 191 -13.66 14.31 19.90
C TYR A 191 -12.89 13.29 19.05
N CYS A 192 -11.61 13.54 18.79
CA CYS A 192 -10.73 12.59 18.14
C CYS A 192 -9.32 12.65 18.75
N THR A 193 -8.63 11.52 18.71
CA THR A 193 -7.19 11.45 19.00
C THR A 193 -6.41 12.10 17.86
N LYS A 194 -5.37 12.88 18.15
CA LYS A 194 -4.51 13.55 17.12
C LYS A 194 -3.68 12.58 16.23
N GLU A 195 -4.05 11.30 16.15
CA GLU A 195 -3.35 10.29 15.36
C GLU A 195 -3.73 10.39 13.88
N SER A 196 -2.83 10.94 13.06
CA SER A 196 -3.07 11.24 11.63
C SER A 196 -3.29 10.00 10.73
N LEU A 197 -3.01 8.79 11.21
CA LEU A 197 -3.08 7.54 10.43
C LEU A 197 -3.97 6.47 11.07
N LEU A 198 -4.90 6.86 11.97
CA LEU A 198 -5.79 5.90 12.63
C LEU A 198 -6.63 5.10 11.62
N ASN A 199 -7.20 5.76 10.60
CA ASN A 199 -7.95 5.04 9.57
C ASN A 199 -7.07 4.08 8.76
N ALA A 200 -5.82 4.44 8.47
CA ALA A 200 -4.87 3.57 7.80
C ALA A 200 -4.59 2.28 8.60
N ARG A 201 -4.55 2.35 9.95
CA ARG A 201 -4.45 1.18 10.82
C ARG A 201 -5.66 0.26 10.68
N VAL A 202 -6.87 0.83 10.72
CA VAL A 202 -8.13 0.08 10.57
C VAL A 202 -8.17 -0.63 9.21
N ILE A 203 -7.83 0.08 8.14
CA ILE A 203 -7.75 -0.49 6.78
C ILE A 203 -6.76 -1.65 6.72
N PHE A 204 -5.56 -1.47 7.28
CA PHE A 204 -4.54 -2.53 7.26
C PHE A 204 -4.98 -3.76 8.07
N ILE A 205 -5.52 -3.58 9.27
CA ILE A 205 -6.01 -4.68 10.11
C ILE A 205 -7.12 -5.43 9.39
N ARG A 206 -8.12 -4.72 8.85
CA ARG A 206 -9.22 -5.33 8.10
C ARG A 206 -8.70 -6.12 6.89
N TRP A 207 -7.79 -5.54 6.13
CA TRP A 207 -7.16 -6.23 5.00
C TRP A 207 -6.39 -7.48 5.44
N LEU A 208 -5.63 -7.40 6.54
CA LEU A 208 -4.85 -8.52 7.06
C LEU A 208 -5.78 -9.66 7.49
N VAL A 209 -6.85 -9.34 8.22
CA VAL A 209 -7.89 -10.29 8.63
C VAL A 209 -8.52 -10.96 7.41
N SER A 210 -8.96 -10.20 6.42
CA SER A 210 -9.49 -10.76 5.16
C SER A 210 -8.47 -11.64 4.44
N PHE A 211 -7.21 -11.19 4.33
CA PHE A 211 -6.16 -11.93 3.63
C PHE A 211 -5.87 -13.30 4.26
N TRP A 212 -5.96 -13.43 5.58
CA TRP A 212 -5.69 -14.68 6.30
C TRP A 212 -6.91 -15.55 6.57
N LEU A 213 -8.09 -14.94 6.77
CA LEU A 213 -9.31 -15.66 7.17
C LEU A 213 -10.27 -15.97 6.02
N GLU A 214 -10.14 -15.33 4.86
CA GLU A 214 -10.97 -15.72 3.71
C GLU A 214 -10.63 -17.17 3.31
N PRO A 215 -11.61 -18.10 3.32
CA PRO A 215 -11.38 -19.45 2.84
C PRO A 215 -10.90 -19.34 1.39
N ARG A 216 -9.67 -19.80 1.12
CA ARG A 216 -9.23 -19.98 -0.26
C ARG A 216 -10.27 -20.90 -0.88
N SER A 217 -11.05 -20.40 -1.84
CA SER A 217 -11.92 -21.28 -2.60
C SER A 217 -11.01 -22.31 -3.25
N ASN A 218 -11.08 -23.54 -2.77
CA ASN A 218 -10.48 -24.66 -3.46
C ASN A 218 -11.07 -24.61 -4.85
N THR A 219 -10.26 -24.26 -5.84
CA THR A 219 -10.54 -24.53 -7.24
C THR A 219 -10.38 -26.03 -7.43
N GLY A 220 -11.26 -26.80 -6.80
CA GLY A 220 -11.62 -28.14 -7.20
C GLY A 220 -12.63 -27.96 -8.31
N THR A 221 -12.21 -28.23 -9.54
CA THR A 221 -13.10 -28.50 -10.67
C THR A 221 -14.13 -29.54 -10.20
N HIS A 222 -15.33 -29.08 -9.83
CA HIS A 222 -16.44 -29.95 -9.51
C HIS A 222 -16.98 -30.50 -10.83
N ILE A 223 -16.50 -31.68 -11.21
CA ILE A 223 -17.18 -32.54 -12.18
C ILE A 223 -18.38 -33.13 -11.43
N PRO A 224 -19.63 -32.96 -11.89
CA PRO A 224 -20.79 -33.52 -11.21
C PRO A 224 -20.80 -35.05 -11.41
N GLY A 225 -20.78 -35.78 -10.30
CA GLY A 225 -21.03 -37.22 -10.29
C GLY A 225 -19.93 -38.02 -9.59
N VAL A 226 -20.06 -38.17 -8.27
CA VAL A 226 -19.79 -39.37 -7.47
C VAL A 226 -19.96 -38.95 -6.01
N ASP A 227 -21.11 -39.34 -5.44
CA ASP A 227 -21.30 -39.37 -3.99
C ASP A 227 -20.36 -40.46 -3.42
N GLY A 228 -19.56 -40.12 -2.40
CA GLY A 228 -18.66 -41.09 -1.81
C GLY A 228 -17.72 -40.54 -0.73
N GLU A 229 -18.23 -40.55 0.49
CA GLU A 229 -17.48 -40.71 1.75
C GLU A 229 -16.81 -39.50 2.43
N ARG A 230 -16.96 -39.54 3.77
CA ARG A 230 -16.70 -38.53 4.78
C ARG A 230 -15.22 -38.53 5.20
N GLU A 231 -14.93 -37.53 6.04
CA GLU A 231 -13.84 -37.44 7.03
C GLU A 231 -12.48 -36.88 6.60
N SER A 232 -12.23 -35.63 6.99
CA SER A 232 -11.15 -35.33 7.95
C SER A 232 -11.33 -33.94 8.55
N VAL A 233 -11.88 -33.87 9.76
CA VAL A 233 -11.85 -32.68 10.62
C VAL A 233 -10.45 -32.60 11.27
N PRO A 234 -9.70 -31.49 11.19
CA PRO A 234 -8.55 -31.30 12.07
C PRO A 234 -9.06 -30.90 13.46
N LYS A 235 -8.90 -31.82 14.41
CA LYS A 235 -9.03 -31.57 15.85
C LYS A 235 -7.94 -30.57 16.26
N ASN A 236 -8.33 -29.49 16.93
CA ASN A 236 -7.84 -29.12 18.26
C ASN A 236 -8.29 -27.71 18.62
N ILE A 237 -9.47 -27.67 19.24
CA ILE A 237 -9.89 -26.62 20.15
C ILE A 237 -9.15 -26.86 21.47
N GLN A 238 -8.48 -25.85 22.01
CA GLN A 238 -8.32 -25.73 23.46
C GLN A 238 -8.81 -24.34 23.87
N VAL A 239 -10.04 -24.30 24.37
CA VAL A 239 -10.57 -23.22 25.18
C VAL A 239 -10.02 -23.47 26.59
N ILE A 240 -9.26 -22.52 27.13
CA ILE A 240 -9.01 -22.46 28.57
C ILE A 240 -9.95 -21.40 29.12
N THR A 241 -10.94 -21.87 29.87
CA THR A 241 -11.77 -21.05 30.76
C THR A 241 -11.59 -21.63 32.15
N VAL A 242 -10.87 -20.91 33.00
CA VAL A 242 -11.32 -20.49 34.35
C VAL A 242 -10.66 -19.14 34.62
#